data_AF-A0A225WJF0-F1
#
_entry.id   AF-A0A225WJF0-F1
#
_cell.length_a   1.000
_cell.length_b   1.000
_cell.length_c   1.000
_cell.angle_alpha   90.00
_cell.angle_beta   90.00
_cell.angle_gamma   90.00
#
_symmetry.space_group_name_H-M   'P 1'
#
loop_
_entity.id
_entity.type
_entity.pdbx_description
1 polymer ?
#
loop_
_entity_poly.entity_id
_entity_poly.type
_entity_poly.pdbx_seq_one_letter_code
_entity_poly.pdbx_strand_id
1 'polypeptide(L)'
;MVAKVKLKLTSDNQQATDKLFYGLNVDKVKSNLFENEKFHKWTTSVTKSYSENPLAGDMAMVVTLSARYGDETLASMLTAAKEVKSTKNVAEDMIKAQNLKWAQEGKSTEDVFKILKLDDLFDGPSASRWIGYVTKVSDEDPHKMLFLKLSKQYDDEELAKLIQRTKYSTDEIILVDNLETLLFRRWRNTKKSAEDVYKILRLQDDEATNLLSNPALNIWLEYVRVYVKFEDKYQFLIKKLAKHYDDKNLVNFLLATRKSENTVAIGALLLPKLPEYWLKQGKSSDEIATIWKLSNGGLR
;
A
#
# COMPACT_ATOMS: atom_id res chain seq x y z
N MET A 1 -3.28 -18.40 20.06
CA MET A 1 -3.43 -19.88 19.92
C MET A 1 -4.65 -20.27 19.05
N VAL A 2 -4.48 -20.35 17.73
CA VAL A 2 -5.46 -21.02 16.85
C VAL A 2 -5.15 -22.52 16.86
N ALA A 3 -6.17 -23.36 17.05
CA ALA A 3 -6.04 -24.81 16.95
C ALA A 3 -5.33 -25.19 15.63
N LYS A 4 -4.16 -25.85 15.73
CA LYS A 4 -3.48 -26.46 14.58
C LYS A 4 -4.35 -27.60 14.06
N VAL A 5 -5.37 -27.26 13.26
CA VAL A 5 -6.12 -28.25 12.50
C VAL A 5 -5.15 -28.83 11.47
N LYS A 6 -4.53 -29.95 11.82
CA LYS A 6 -3.78 -30.79 10.88
C LYS A 6 -4.80 -31.45 9.97
N LEU A 7 -5.06 -30.82 8.83
CA LEU A 7 -5.77 -31.43 7.72
C LEU A 7 -4.92 -32.60 7.22
N LYS A 8 -5.39 -33.83 7.43
CA LYS A 8 -4.68 -35.05 7.06
C LYS A 8 -5.12 -35.45 5.66
N LEU A 9 -4.29 -35.18 4.66
CA LEU A 9 -4.43 -35.76 3.33
C LEU A 9 -4.09 -37.26 3.42
N THR A 10 -4.97 -38.14 2.93
CA THR A 10 -4.60 -39.55 2.74
C THR A 10 -3.70 -39.65 1.50
N SER A 11 -2.72 -40.56 1.54
CA SER A 11 -1.83 -40.81 0.39
C SER A 11 -2.62 -41.12 -0.88
N ASP A 12 -3.69 -41.90 -0.76
CA ASP A 12 -4.49 -42.36 -1.90
C ASP A 12 -5.24 -41.19 -2.56
N ASN A 13 -5.82 -40.28 -1.77
CA ASN A 13 -6.55 -39.15 -2.30
C ASN A 13 -5.59 -38.16 -2.99
N GLN A 14 -4.38 -37.93 -2.45
CA GLN A 14 -3.38 -37.09 -3.10
C GLN A 14 -2.91 -37.71 -4.43
N GLN A 15 -2.61 -39.01 -4.45
CA GLN A 15 -2.20 -39.70 -5.67
C GLN A 15 -3.29 -39.65 -6.76
N ALA A 16 -4.57 -39.72 -6.38
CA ALA A 16 -5.67 -39.57 -7.31
C ALA A 16 -5.72 -38.15 -7.91
N THR A 17 -5.56 -37.11 -7.08
CA THR A 17 -5.45 -35.70 -7.53
C THR A 17 -4.31 -35.52 -8.53
N ASP A 18 -3.13 -36.07 -8.23
CA ASP A 18 -1.94 -35.98 -9.10
C ASP A 18 -2.17 -36.71 -10.44
N LYS A 19 -2.74 -37.92 -10.40
CA LYS A 19 -3.08 -38.67 -11.63
C LYS A 19 -4.04 -37.90 -12.52
N LEU A 20 -5.06 -37.25 -11.95
CA LEU A 20 -6.02 -36.44 -12.71
C LEU A 20 -5.34 -35.21 -13.35
N PHE A 21 -4.36 -34.59 -12.68
CA PHE A 21 -3.63 -33.44 -13.20
C PHE A 21 -2.92 -33.76 -14.52
N TYR A 22 -2.21 -34.89 -14.57
CA TYR A 22 -1.56 -35.36 -15.79
C TYR A 22 -2.56 -35.94 -16.81
N GLY A 23 -3.56 -36.69 -16.35
CA GLY A 23 -4.58 -37.30 -17.22
C GLY A 23 -5.39 -36.28 -18.00
N LEU A 24 -5.66 -35.11 -17.42
CA LEU A 24 -6.35 -33.99 -18.06
C LEU A 24 -5.39 -33.04 -18.80
N ASN A 25 -4.10 -33.38 -18.88
CA ASN A 25 -3.04 -32.59 -19.52
C ASN A 25 -2.95 -31.14 -18.99
N VAL A 26 -3.17 -30.94 -17.68
CA VAL A 26 -3.05 -29.61 -17.05
C VAL A 26 -1.58 -29.20 -16.96
N ASP A 27 -0.68 -30.15 -16.78
CA ASP A 27 0.78 -29.99 -16.78
C ASP A 27 1.35 -29.41 -18.09
N LYS A 28 0.60 -29.57 -19.20
CA LYS A 28 0.95 -29.09 -20.54
C LYS A 28 0.32 -27.75 -20.89
N VAL A 29 -0.44 -27.14 -19.98
CA VAL A 29 -1.03 -25.81 -20.20
C VAL A 29 0.10 -24.78 -20.27
N LYS A 30 0.18 -24.06 -21.40
CA LYS A 30 1.14 -22.97 -21.63
C LYS A 30 0.51 -21.58 -21.53
N SER A 31 -0.81 -21.50 -21.63
CA SER A 31 -1.57 -20.26 -21.45
C SER A 31 -1.84 -19.98 -19.97
N ASN A 32 -2.59 -18.92 -19.65
CA ASN A 32 -3.02 -18.65 -18.28
C ASN A 32 -3.70 -19.88 -17.68
N LEU A 33 -3.07 -20.48 -16.66
CA LEU A 33 -3.51 -21.72 -16.05
C LEU A 33 -4.92 -21.59 -15.45
N PHE A 34 -5.17 -20.50 -14.72
CA PHE A 34 -6.40 -20.33 -13.93
C PHE A 34 -7.63 -19.98 -14.79
N GLU A 35 -7.43 -19.65 -16.06
CA GLU A 35 -8.51 -19.44 -17.05
C GLU A 35 -8.65 -20.62 -18.01
N ASN A 36 -7.81 -21.66 -17.87
CA ASN A 36 -7.77 -22.76 -18.81
C ASN A 36 -8.88 -23.79 -18.51
N GLU A 37 -9.61 -24.21 -19.55
CA GLU A 37 -10.66 -25.23 -19.40
C GLU A 37 -10.17 -26.56 -18.80
N LYS A 38 -8.93 -26.98 -19.10
CA LYS A 38 -8.36 -28.21 -18.54
C LYS A 38 -8.15 -28.09 -17.04
N PHE A 39 -7.68 -26.93 -16.59
CA PHE A 39 -7.54 -26.63 -15.17
C PHE A 39 -8.90 -26.64 -14.49
N HIS A 40 -9.91 -25.96 -15.05
CA HIS A 40 -11.27 -25.98 -14.49
C HIS A 40 -11.88 -27.38 -14.42
N LYS A 41 -11.67 -28.23 -15.44
CA LYS A 41 -12.11 -29.64 -15.41
C LYS A 41 -11.42 -30.42 -14.30
N TRP A 42 -10.12 -30.19 -14.11
CA TRP A 42 -9.34 -30.83 -13.05
C TRP A 42 -9.79 -30.38 -11.66
N THR A 43 -9.89 -29.07 -11.42
CA THR A 43 -10.35 -28.54 -10.12
C THR A 43 -11.74 -29.03 -9.77
N THR A 44 -12.69 -29.01 -10.73
CA THR A 44 -14.05 -29.55 -10.52
C THR A 44 -14.03 -31.03 -10.12
N SER A 45 -13.19 -31.83 -10.78
CA SER A 45 -13.07 -33.27 -10.50
C SER A 45 -12.50 -33.52 -9.10
N VAL A 46 -11.45 -32.79 -8.73
CA VAL A 46 -10.85 -32.88 -7.40
C VAL A 46 -11.84 -32.38 -6.33
N THR A 47 -12.49 -31.23 -6.49
CA THR A 47 -13.49 -30.74 -5.53
C THR A 47 -14.61 -31.75 -5.29
N LYS A 48 -15.06 -32.46 -6.33
CA LYS A 48 -16.07 -33.52 -6.20
C LYS A 48 -15.58 -34.70 -5.34
N SER A 49 -14.30 -35.09 -5.48
CA SER A 49 -13.69 -36.15 -4.66
C SER A 49 -13.49 -35.76 -3.19
N TYR A 50 -13.51 -34.46 -2.88
CA TYR A 50 -13.32 -33.91 -1.53
C TYR A 50 -14.58 -33.17 -1.05
N SER A 51 -15.78 -33.60 -1.47
CA SER A 51 -17.04 -32.88 -1.18
C SER A 51 -17.33 -32.69 0.31
N GLU A 52 -16.87 -33.62 1.16
CA GLU A 52 -17.01 -33.54 2.61
C GLU A 52 -16.00 -32.58 3.26
N ASN A 53 -14.91 -32.27 2.56
CA ASN A 53 -13.86 -31.38 3.06
C ASN A 53 -13.19 -30.60 1.90
N PRO A 54 -13.86 -29.55 1.39
CA PRO A 54 -13.37 -28.80 0.22
C PRO A 54 -11.96 -28.23 0.40
N LEU A 55 -11.62 -27.76 1.62
CA LEU A 55 -10.29 -27.22 1.91
C LEU A 55 -9.17 -28.27 1.80
N ALA A 56 -9.45 -29.54 2.10
CA ALA A 56 -8.52 -30.63 1.83
C ALA A 56 -8.32 -30.83 0.31
N GLY A 57 -9.38 -30.69 -0.48
CA GLY A 57 -9.30 -30.72 -1.94
C GLY A 57 -8.43 -29.60 -2.50
N ASP A 58 -8.65 -28.37 -2.05
CA ASP A 58 -7.85 -27.22 -2.46
C ASP A 58 -6.37 -27.38 -2.04
N MET A 59 -6.13 -27.91 -0.84
CA MET A 59 -4.77 -28.23 -0.40
C MET A 59 -4.12 -29.28 -1.28
N ALA A 60 -4.83 -30.34 -1.67
CA ALA A 60 -4.30 -31.36 -2.57
C ALA A 60 -3.91 -30.75 -3.92
N MET A 61 -4.76 -29.87 -4.48
CA MET A 61 -4.45 -29.13 -5.71
C MET A 61 -3.20 -28.25 -5.53
N VAL A 62 -3.09 -27.51 -4.43
CA VAL A 62 -1.92 -26.67 -4.14
C VAL A 62 -0.65 -27.51 -3.98
N VAL A 63 -0.71 -28.68 -3.36
CA VAL A 63 0.43 -29.61 -3.26
C VAL A 63 0.89 -30.03 -4.66
N THR A 64 -0.02 -30.46 -5.53
CA THR A 64 0.28 -30.83 -6.92
C THR A 64 0.92 -29.66 -7.69
N LEU A 65 0.34 -28.46 -7.58
CA LEU A 65 0.83 -27.26 -8.26
C LEU A 65 2.19 -26.81 -7.71
N SER A 66 2.41 -26.90 -6.40
CA SER A 66 3.68 -26.55 -5.76
C SER A 66 4.79 -27.50 -6.17
N ALA A 67 4.49 -28.79 -6.36
CA ALA A 67 5.45 -29.76 -6.88
C ALA A 67 5.86 -29.45 -8.34
N ARG A 68 4.95 -28.83 -9.12
CA ARG A 68 5.20 -28.46 -10.52
C ARG A 68 5.96 -27.14 -10.68
N TYR A 69 5.54 -26.11 -9.95
CA TYR A 69 6.00 -24.73 -10.14
C TYR A 69 6.96 -24.26 -9.05
N GLY A 70 6.98 -24.91 -7.88
CA GLY A 70 7.60 -24.38 -6.67
C GLY A 70 6.68 -23.42 -5.91
N ASP A 71 6.92 -23.27 -4.60
CA ASP A 71 6.09 -22.41 -3.73
C ASP A 71 6.11 -20.94 -4.18
N GLU A 72 7.28 -20.41 -4.53
CA GLU A 72 7.49 -19.02 -4.95
C GLU A 72 6.72 -18.69 -6.23
N THR A 73 6.97 -19.45 -7.32
CA THR A 73 6.29 -19.22 -8.59
C THR A 73 4.77 -19.40 -8.47
N LEU A 74 4.32 -20.42 -7.73
CA LEU A 74 2.88 -20.61 -7.50
C LEU A 74 2.29 -19.46 -6.69
N ALA A 75 2.99 -18.95 -5.68
CA ALA A 75 2.53 -17.81 -4.90
C ALA A 75 2.38 -16.56 -5.78
N SER A 76 3.36 -16.25 -6.65
CA SER A 76 3.24 -15.14 -7.61
C SER A 76 2.08 -15.33 -8.59
N MET A 77 1.91 -16.53 -9.15
CA MET A 77 0.81 -16.88 -10.04
C MET A 77 -0.56 -16.65 -9.37
N LEU A 78 -0.73 -17.12 -8.13
CA LEU A 78 -1.96 -16.95 -7.37
C LEU A 78 -2.22 -15.48 -6.99
N THR A 79 -1.16 -14.71 -6.71
CA THR A 79 -1.29 -13.28 -6.39
C THR A 79 -1.82 -12.52 -7.61
N ALA A 80 -1.23 -12.75 -8.78
CA ALA A 80 -1.72 -12.16 -10.02
C ALA A 80 -3.16 -12.60 -10.37
N ALA A 81 -3.49 -13.87 -10.16
CA ALA A 81 -4.84 -14.38 -10.41
C ALA A 81 -5.90 -13.77 -9.49
N LYS A 82 -5.56 -13.44 -8.24
CA LYS A 82 -6.47 -12.78 -7.30
C LYS A 82 -6.94 -11.40 -7.80
N GLU A 83 -6.07 -10.69 -8.52
CA GLU A 83 -6.34 -9.35 -9.05
C GLU A 83 -7.24 -9.38 -10.31
N VAL A 84 -7.46 -10.55 -10.91
CA VAL A 84 -8.28 -10.68 -12.11
C VAL A 84 -9.67 -11.19 -11.73
N LYS A 85 -10.71 -10.42 -12.07
CA LYS A 85 -12.12 -10.72 -11.71
C LYS A 85 -12.57 -12.15 -12.07
N SER A 86 -12.13 -12.69 -13.20
CA SER A 86 -12.47 -14.06 -13.66
C SER A 86 -11.85 -15.15 -12.80
N THR A 87 -10.69 -14.91 -12.18
CA THR A 87 -9.91 -15.93 -11.44
C THR A 87 -9.77 -15.64 -9.95
N LYS A 88 -10.30 -14.49 -9.48
CA LYS A 88 -10.25 -14.07 -8.08
C LYS A 88 -10.70 -15.12 -7.08
N ASN A 89 -11.87 -15.72 -7.28
CA ASN A 89 -12.44 -16.68 -6.33
C ASN A 89 -11.57 -17.95 -6.21
N VAL A 90 -11.16 -18.53 -7.34
CA VAL A 90 -10.30 -19.73 -7.32
C VAL A 90 -8.93 -19.41 -6.74
N ALA A 91 -8.39 -18.23 -7.01
CA ALA A 91 -7.14 -17.77 -6.42
C ALA A 91 -7.28 -17.62 -4.90
N GLU A 92 -8.34 -16.99 -4.39
CA GLU A 92 -8.55 -16.82 -2.94
C GLU A 92 -8.64 -18.15 -2.20
N ASP A 93 -9.33 -19.13 -2.75
CA ASP A 93 -9.45 -20.47 -2.14
C ASP A 93 -8.11 -21.22 -2.16
N MET A 94 -7.39 -21.17 -3.27
CA MET A 94 -6.03 -21.74 -3.35
C MET A 94 -5.03 -21.01 -2.45
N ILE A 95 -5.16 -19.70 -2.24
CA ILE A 95 -4.33 -18.93 -1.30
C ILE A 95 -4.60 -19.38 0.14
N LYS A 96 -5.88 -19.59 0.52
CA LYS A 96 -6.22 -20.12 1.85
C LYS A 96 -5.57 -21.48 2.07
N ALA A 97 -5.63 -22.36 1.08
CA ALA A 97 -5.03 -23.69 1.11
C ALA A 97 -3.50 -23.65 1.14
N GLN A 98 -2.87 -22.76 0.36
CA GLN A 98 -1.42 -22.56 0.35
C GLN A 98 -0.90 -22.06 1.69
N ASN A 99 -1.58 -21.10 2.31
CA ASN A 99 -1.24 -20.63 3.65
C ASN A 99 -1.33 -21.76 4.68
N LEU A 100 -2.32 -22.65 4.55
CA LEU A 100 -2.44 -23.79 5.45
C LEU A 100 -1.35 -24.84 5.21
N LYS A 101 -1.00 -25.14 3.95
CA LYS A 101 0.14 -25.99 3.60
C LYS A 101 1.42 -25.47 4.27
N TRP A 102 1.73 -24.19 4.07
CA TRP A 102 2.92 -23.56 4.68
C TRP A 102 2.92 -23.63 6.21
N ALA A 103 1.76 -23.44 6.85
CA ALA A 103 1.63 -23.58 8.29
C ALA A 103 1.85 -25.03 8.77
N GLN A 104 1.38 -26.03 8.01
CA GLN A 104 1.60 -27.45 8.33
C GLN A 104 3.05 -27.89 8.12
N GLU A 105 3.71 -27.36 7.11
CA GLU A 105 5.15 -27.51 6.86
C GLU A 105 6.01 -26.79 7.90
N GLY A 106 5.40 -25.98 8.77
CA GLY A 106 6.11 -25.23 9.79
C GLY A 106 6.99 -24.12 9.24
N LYS A 107 6.68 -23.59 8.04
CA LYS A 107 7.40 -22.44 7.49
C LYS A 107 7.30 -21.27 8.46
N SER A 108 8.40 -20.54 8.62
CA SER A 108 8.39 -19.33 9.43
C SER A 108 7.75 -18.17 8.67
N THR A 109 7.37 -17.12 9.40
CA THR A 109 6.95 -15.85 8.78
C THR A 109 8.06 -15.25 7.91
N GLU A 110 9.33 -15.53 8.22
CA GLU A 110 10.49 -15.12 7.42
C GLU A 110 10.54 -15.87 6.09
N ASP A 111 10.35 -17.18 6.10
CA ASP A 111 10.36 -18.00 4.88
C ASP A 111 9.23 -17.57 3.94
N VAL A 112 8.03 -17.32 4.46
CA VAL A 112 6.91 -16.85 3.66
C VAL A 112 7.13 -15.42 3.15
N PHE A 113 7.84 -14.56 3.89
CA PHE A 113 8.22 -13.23 3.42
C PHE A 113 9.09 -13.31 2.16
N LYS A 114 10.07 -14.23 2.17
CA LYS A 114 10.97 -14.50 1.04
C LYS A 114 10.27 -15.16 -0.14
N ILE A 115 9.41 -16.15 0.12
CA ILE A 115 8.59 -16.81 -0.92
C ILE A 115 7.71 -15.78 -1.65
N LEU A 116 7.23 -14.76 -0.93
CA LEU A 116 6.45 -13.65 -1.48
C LEU A 116 7.31 -12.50 -2.02
N LYS A 117 8.63 -12.65 -2.06
CA LYS A 117 9.61 -11.68 -2.62
C LYS A 117 9.57 -10.27 -2.04
N LEU A 118 9.07 -10.14 -0.82
CA LEU A 118 8.93 -8.83 -0.17
C LEU A 118 10.28 -8.22 0.28
N ASP A 119 11.38 -8.98 0.22
CA ASP A 119 12.74 -8.46 0.41
C ASP A 119 13.34 -7.83 -0.85
N ASP A 120 12.85 -8.19 -2.05
CA ASP A 120 13.37 -7.70 -3.33
C ASP A 120 12.58 -6.49 -3.82
N LEU A 121 11.25 -6.63 -3.88
CA LEU A 121 10.34 -5.60 -4.36
C LEU A 121 9.07 -5.65 -3.53
N PHE A 122 8.80 -4.56 -2.81
CA PHE A 122 7.54 -4.44 -2.10
C PHE A 122 6.38 -4.25 -3.08
N ASP A 123 5.38 -5.12 -2.96
CA ASP A 123 4.09 -5.00 -3.62
C ASP A 123 2.95 -5.22 -2.60
N GLY A 124 1.89 -4.42 -2.74
CA GLY A 124 0.74 -4.45 -1.84
C GLY A 124 0.07 -5.83 -1.77
N PRO A 125 -0.30 -6.45 -2.90
CA PRO A 125 -0.95 -7.76 -2.91
C PRO A 125 -0.18 -8.86 -2.17
N SER A 126 1.14 -8.98 -2.39
CA SER A 126 2.00 -9.93 -1.68
C SER A 126 2.13 -9.56 -0.19
N ALA A 127 2.23 -8.28 0.15
CA ALA A 127 2.27 -7.84 1.55
C ALA A 127 0.97 -8.19 2.29
N SER A 128 -0.18 -8.00 1.66
CA SER A 128 -1.49 -8.42 2.18
C SER A 128 -1.59 -9.93 2.35
N ARG A 129 -1.04 -10.71 1.42
CA ARG A 129 -0.95 -12.17 1.57
C ARG A 129 -0.07 -12.56 2.75
N TRP A 130 1.08 -11.91 2.93
CA TRP A 130 1.97 -12.16 4.05
C TRP A 130 1.29 -11.84 5.39
N ILE A 131 0.60 -10.70 5.49
CA ILE A 131 -0.22 -10.35 6.66
C ILE A 131 -1.27 -11.44 6.93
N GLY A 132 -1.97 -11.91 5.90
CA GLY A 132 -2.96 -12.98 6.02
C GLY A 132 -2.37 -14.30 6.52
N TYR A 133 -1.11 -14.60 6.17
CA TYR A 133 -0.38 -15.74 6.69
C TYR A 133 0.01 -15.53 8.16
N VAL A 134 0.67 -14.41 8.48
CA VAL A 134 1.13 -14.08 9.85
C VAL A 134 -0.04 -14.10 10.83
N THR A 135 -1.18 -13.52 10.46
CA THR A 135 -2.43 -13.53 11.26
C THR A 135 -2.86 -14.92 11.69
N LYS A 136 -2.54 -15.97 10.91
CA LYS A 136 -2.92 -17.36 11.22
C LYS A 136 -1.91 -18.07 12.11
N VAL A 137 -0.62 -17.72 12.01
CA VAL A 137 0.48 -18.51 12.60
C VAL A 137 1.19 -17.82 13.75
N SER A 138 0.93 -16.53 13.95
CA SER A 138 1.53 -15.70 15.00
C SER A 138 0.45 -14.97 15.78
N ASP A 139 0.70 -14.74 17.08
CA ASP A 139 -0.11 -13.88 17.93
C ASP A 139 0.40 -12.41 17.91
N GLU A 140 1.50 -12.13 17.19
CA GLU A 140 2.01 -10.76 16.99
C GLU A 140 1.19 -9.96 15.97
N ASP A 141 1.17 -8.64 16.10
CA ASP A 141 0.51 -7.74 15.15
C ASP A 141 1.21 -7.80 13.77
N PRO A 142 0.56 -8.34 12.73
CA PRO A 142 1.16 -8.55 11.42
C PRO A 142 1.55 -7.24 10.73
N HIS A 143 0.78 -6.17 10.90
CA HIS A 143 1.09 -4.86 10.30
C HIS A 143 2.31 -4.24 10.98
N LYS A 144 2.42 -4.39 12.30
CA LYS A 144 3.60 -3.96 13.05
C LYS A 144 4.84 -4.76 12.65
N MET A 145 4.72 -6.08 12.50
CA MET A 145 5.83 -6.90 12.02
C MET A 145 6.28 -6.49 10.61
N LEU A 146 5.34 -6.26 9.68
CA LEU A 146 5.64 -5.78 8.33
C LEU A 146 6.37 -4.43 8.40
N PHE A 147 5.82 -3.47 9.13
CA PHE A 147 6.40 -2.14 9.29
C PHE A 147 7.83 -2.19 9.83
N LEU A 148 8.10 -3.04 10.82
CA LEU A 148 9.45 -3.20 11.38
C LEU A 148 10.43 -3.81 10.38
N LYS A 149 9.98 -4.75 9.53
CA LYS A 149 10.80 -5.29 8.44
C LYS A 149 11.16 -4.21 7.43
N LEU A 150 10.15 -3.48 6.94
CA LEU A 150 10.35 -2.39 5.98
C LEU A 150 11.24 -1.28 6.56
N SER A 151 11.08 -0.94 7.84
CA SER A 151 11.90 0.09 8.52
C SER A 151 13.38 -0.30 8.69
N LYS A 152 13.75 -1.56 8.50
CA LYS A 152 15.16 -1.98 8.47
C LYS A 152 15.80 -1.80 7.09
N GLN A 153 14.99 -1.76 6.04
CA GLN A 153 15.44 -1.69 4.65
C GLN A 153 15.34 -0.27 4.08
N TYR A 154 14.32 0.48 4.50
CA TYR A 154 14.00 1.81 4.01
C TYR A 154 14.10 2.83 5.13
N ASP A 155 14.66 4.00 4.81
CA ASP A 155 14.56 5.15 5.70
C ASP A 155 13.11 5.71 5.74
N ASP A 156 12.88 6.70 6.60
CA ASP A 156 11.54 7.27 6.79
C ASP A 156 10.99 7.97 5.54
N GLU A 157 11.84 8.51 4.67
CA GLU A 157 11.44 9.15 3.42
C GLU A 157 11.03 8.10 2.39
N GLU A 158 11.89 7.10 2.20
CA GLU A 158 11.67 5.98 1.28
C GLU A 158 10.43 5.19 1.67
N LEU A 159 10.24 4.94 2.97
CA LEU A 159 9.07 4.25 3.49
C LEU A 159 7.78 5.05 3.27
N ALA A 160 7.81 6.37 3.49
CA ALA A 160 6.66 7.23 3.22
C ALA A 160 6.27 7.21 1.73
N LYS A 161 7.26 7.31 0.83
CA LYS A 161 7.06 7.21 -0.62
C LYS A 161 6.53 5.83 -1.03
N LEU A 162 7.03 4.76 -0.42
CA LEU A 162 6.59 3.39 -0.68
C LEU A 162 5.11 3.20 -0.32
N ILE A 163 4.72 3.64 0.88
CA ILE A 163 3.33 3.54 1.36
C ILE A 163 2.39 4.33 0.45
N GLN A 164 2.79 5.54 0.06
CA GLN A 164 2.01 6.39 -0.82
C GLN A 164 1.82 5.79 -2.22
N ARG A 165 2.85 5.19 -2.82
CA ARG A 165 2.72 4.49 -4.12
C ARG A 165 1.70 3.34 -4.04
N THR A 166 1.66 2.66 -2.90
CA THR A 166 0.72 1.55 -2.63
C THR A 166 -0.73 2.04 -2.49
N LYS A 167 -0.95 3.27 -2.02
CA LYS A 167 -2.29 3.89 -1.88
C LYS A 167 -3.07 4.00 -3.19
N TYR A 168 -2.37 4.01 -4.33
CA TYR A 168 -3.00 4.11 -5.66
C TYR A 168 -3.51 2.76 -6.21
N SER A 169 -3.27 1.63 -5.53
CA SER A 169 -3.95 0.35 -5.82
C SER A 169 -5.16 0.19 -4.89
N THR A 170 -6.37 0.14 -5.44
CA THR A 170 -7.65 0.25 -4.69
C THR A 170 -7.89 -0.84 -3.65
N ASP A 171 -7.22 -1.99 -3.76
CA ASP A 171 -7.50 -3.16 -2.92
C ASP A 171 -6.68 -3.18 -1.61
N GLU A 172 -5.80 -2.19 -1.40
CA GLU A 172 -4.80 -2.17 -0.31
C GLU A 172 -4.99 -1.06 0.73
N ILE A 173 -6.19 -0.48 0.82
CA ILE A 173 -6.50 0.65 1.73
C ILE A 173 -6.16 0.30 3.18
N ILE A 174 -6.55 -0.89 3.67
CA ILE A 174 -6.32 -1.30 5.06
C ILE A 174 -4.82 -1.44 5.35
N LEU A 175 -4.06 -2.02 4.43
CA LEU A 175 -2.60 -2.15 4.55
C LEU A 175 -1.96 -0.77 4.66
N VAL A 176 -2.31 0.13 3.74
CA VAL A 176 -1.77 1.49 3.68
C VAL A 176 -2.09 2.27 4.95
N ASP A 177 -3.35 2.29 5.39
CA ASP A 177 -3.77 3.03 6.59
C ASP A 177 -3.02 2.56 7.85
N ASN A 178 -2.79 1.25 7.98
CA ASN A 178 -2.02 0.71 9.11
C ASN A 178 -0.54 1.11 9.04
N LEU A 179 0.09 1.03 7.86
CA LEU A 179 1.49 1.43 7.69
C LEU A 179 1.68 2.94 7.88
N GLU A 180 0.80 3.79 7.34
CA GLU A 180 0.79 5.25 7.57
C GLU A 180 0.63 5.55 9.06
N THR A 181 -0.30 4.87 9.74
CA THR A 181 -0.53 5.04 11.18
C THR A 181 0.72 4.66 12.00
N LEU A 182 1.39 3.57 11.64
CA LEU A 182 2.62 3.14 12.33
C LEU A 182 3.77 4.11 12.09
N LEU A 183 3.92 4.63 10.86
CA LEU A 183 4.89 5.67 10.52
C LEU A 183 4.66 6.94 11.34
N PHE A 184 3.42 7.43 11.38
CA PHE A 184 3.06 8.62 12.15
C PHE A 184 3.23 8.42 13.65
N ARG A 185 2.91 7.24 14.18
CA ARG A 185 3.19 6.90 15.59
C ARG A 185 4.67 6.89 15.89
N ARG A 186 5.52 6.37 14.98
CA ARG A 186 6.98 6.43 15.13
C ARG A 186 7.47 7.88 15.22
N TRP A 187 7.04 8.76 14.32
CA TRP A 187 7.38 10.18 14.35
C TRP A 187 6.89 10.86 15.62
N ARG A 188 5.65 10.61 16.05
CA ARG A 188 5.10 11.16 17.28
C ARG A 188 5.89 10.70 18.52
N ASN A 189 6.16 9.41 18.63
CA ASN A 189 6.84 8.84 19.80
C ASN A 189 8.30 9.29 19.90
N THR A 190 8.92 9.58 18.76
CA THR A 190 10.25 10.20 18.69
C THR A 190 10.21 11.73 18.71
N LYS A 191 9.05 12.31 19.06
CA LYS A 191 8.79 13.75 19.24
C LYS A 191 9.16 14.62 18.02
N LYS A 192 9.00 14.08 16.80
CA LYS A 192 9.26 14.85 15.57
C LYS A 192 8.28 16.01 15.43
N SER A 193 8.79 17.22 15.27
CA SER A 193 7.96 18.39 14.99
C SER A 193 7.44 18.38 13.55
N ALA A 194 6.59 19.35 13.21
CA ALA A 194 6.19 19.57 11.81
C ALA A 194 7.42 19.87 10.93
N GLU A 195 8.37 20.66 11.42
CA GLU A 195 9.63 20.96 10.73
C GLU A 195 10.52 19.74 10.54
N ASP A 196 10.61 18.86 11.54
CA ASP A 196 11.41 17.65 11.44
C ASP A 196 10.86 16.72 10.36
N VAL A 197 9.54 16.49 10.34
CA VAL A 197 8.91 15.64 9.32
C VAL A 197 8.99 16.29 7.94
N TYR A 198 8.90 17.62 7.86
CA TYR A 198 9.11 18.35 6.60
C TYR A 198 10.51 18.06 6.02
N LYS A 199 11.53 18.01 6.90
CA LYS A 199 12.92 17.67 6.54
C LYS A 199 13.11 16.21 6.18
N ILE A 200 12.53 15.30 6.97
CA ILE A 200 12.56 13.86 6.72
C ILE A 200 12.00 13.56 5.33
N LEU A 201 10.89 14.21 4.95
CA LEU A 201 10.26 14.04 3.65
C LEU A 201 10.95 14.83 2.51
N ARG A 202 12.11 15.44 2.79
CA ARG A 202 12.89 16.25 1.83
C ARG A 202 12.10 17.35 1.12
N LEU A 203 11.05 17.87 1.74
CA LEU A 203 10.19 18.89 1.12
C LEU A 203 10.90 20.24 0.95
N GLN A 204 11.97 20.50 1.70
CA GLN A 204 12.80 21.69 1.55
C GLN A 204 13.72 21.66 0.32
N ASP A 205 13.92 20.48 -0.27
CA ASP A 205 14.81 20.30 -1.43
C ASP A 205 14.07 20.64 -2.74
N ASP A 206 12.74 20.68 -2.71
CA ASP A 206 11.92 21.11 -3.84
C ASP A 206 11.89 22.62 -4.01
N GLU A 207 11.92 23.06 -5.27
CA GLU A 207 11.51 24.41 -5.63
C GLU A 207 10.04 24.65 -5.28
N ALA A 208 9.68 25.90 -5.01
CA ALA A 208 8.32 26.25 -4.58
C ALA A 208 7.22 25.76 -5.54
N THR A 209 7.49 25.75 -6.85
CA THR A 209 6.62 25.20 -7.90
C THR A 209 6.40 23.70 -7.79
N ASN A 210 7.45 22.95 -7.43
CA ASN A 210 7.42 21.50 -7.33
C ASN A 210 6.90 21.03 -5.97
N LEU A 211 7.13 21.80 -4.91
CA LEU A 211 6.69 21.49 -3.55
C LEU A 211 5.18 21.20 -3.47
N LEU A 212 4.35 22.03 -4.08
CA LEU A 212 2.88 21.85 -4.04
C LEU A 212 2.39 20.65 -4.83
N SER A 213 3.21 20.13 -5.75
CA SER A 213 2.93 18.92 -6.53
C SER A 213 3.57 17.68 -5.93
N ASN A 214 4.47 17.83 -4.94
CA ASN A 214 5.15 16.71 -4.32
C ASN A 214 4.13 15.91 -3.50
N PRO A 215 3.90 14.63 -3.83
CA PRO A 215 2.88 13.86 -3.15
C PRO A 215 3.23 13.62 -1.67
N ALA A 216 4.50 13.66 -1.27
CA ALA A 216 4.92 13.60 0.13
C ALA A 216 4.41 14.78 0.98
N LEU A 217 4.03 15.90 0.35
CA LEU A 217 3.40 17.02 1.05
C LEU A 217 2.06 16.62 1.68
N ASN A 218 1.31 15.70 1.06
CA ASN A 218 0.06 15.19 1.64
C ASN A 218 0.32 14.39 2.93
N ILE A 219 1.37 13.57 2.93
CA ILE A 219 1.81 12.80 4.11
C ILE A 219 2.14 13.75 5.26
N TRP A 220 2.89 14.82 4.96
CA TRP A 220 3.20 15.87 5.93
C TRP A 220 1.95 16.56 6.48
N LEU A 221 1.04 16.99 5.60
CA LEU A 221 -0.21 17.65 5.98
C LEU A 221 -1.07 16.78 6.90
N GLU A 222 -1.15 15.48 6.62
CA GLU A 222 -1.88 14.52 7.44
C GLU A 222 -1.24 14.30 8.81
N TYR A 223 0.08 14.08 8.86
CA TYR A 223 0.82 13.95 10.11
C TYR A 223 0.59 15.18 11.01
N VAL A 224 0.78 16.37 10.45
CA VAL A 224 0.69 17.63 11.20
C VAL A 224 -0.75 17.90 11.67
N ARG A 225 -1.75 17.57 10.84
CA ARG A 225 -3.18 17.69 11.20
C ARG A 225 -3.54 16.80 12.39
N VAL A 226 -3.15 15.52 12.36
CA VAL A 226 -3.65 14.51 13.31
C VAL A 226 -2.81 14.44 14.58
N TYR A 227 -1.49 14.54 14.46
CA TYR A 227 -0.56 14.17 15.54
C TYR A 227 0.11 15.35 16.22
N VAL A 228 0.41 16.42 15.46
CA VAL A 228 1.01 17.64 16.02
C VAL A 228 -0.06 18.63 16.47
N LYS A 229 -1.23 18.63 15.80
CA LYS A 229 -2.28 19.66 15.96
C LYS A 229 -1.72 21.08 15.79
N PHE A 230 -0.82 21.22 14.84
CA PHE A 230 -0.19 22.50 14.53
C PHE A 230 -1.19 23.39 13.80
N GLU A 231 -1.79 24.34 14.53
CA GLU A 231 -2.80 25.27 14.00
C GLU A 231 -2.26 26.05 12.80
N ASP A 232 -0.97 26.43 12.86
CA ASP A 232 -0.29 27.25 11.88
C ASP A 232 0.39 26.46 10.73
N LYS A 233 0.00 25.21 10.46
CA LYS A 233 0.62 24.42 9.37
C LYS A 233 0.56 25.07 7.99
N TYR A 234 -0.52 25.79 7.68
CA TYR A 234 -0.63 26.53 6.43
C TYR A 234 0.23 27.79 6.45
N GLN A 235 0.32 28.45 7.61
CA GLN A 235 1.21 29.60 7.81
C GLN A 235 2.68 29.20 7.65
N PHE A 236 3.05 28.00 8.10
CA PHE A 236 4.37 27.43 7.88
C PHE A 236 4.70 27.25 6.39
N LEU A 237 3.78 26.65 5.62
CA LEU A 237 3.97 26.51 4.17
C LEU A 237 4.03 27.87 3.46
N ILE A 238 3.13 28.80 3.80
CA ILE A 238 3.14 30.16 3.25
C ILE A 238 4.47 30.85 3.53
N LYS A 239 4.98 30.78 4.76
CA LYS A 239 6.28 31.35 5.14
C LYS A 239 7.44 30.77 4.33
N LYS A 240 7.38 29.48 3.95
CA LYS A 240 8.39 28.86 3.08
C LYS A 240 8.29 29.38 1.65
N LEU A 241 7.08 29.41 1.07
CA LEU A 241 6.85 29.93 -0.28
C LEU A 241 7.22 31.42 -0.39
N ALA A 242 6.84 32.24 0.58
CA ALA A 242 7.10 33.67 0.62
C ALA A 242 8.60 34.04 0.66
N LYS A 243 9.52 33.08 0.90
CA LYS A 243 10.96 33.33 0.75
C LYS A 243 11.40 33.48 -0.71
N HIS A 244 10.60 32.97 -1.64
CA HIS A 244 10.93 32.90 -3.07
C HIS A 244 10.12 33.88 -3.92
N TYR A 245 9.11 34.52 -3.34
CA TYR A 245 8.21 35.41 -4.04
C TYR A 245 7.95 36.67 -3.22
N ASP A 246 7.87 37.82 -3.89
CA ASP A 246 7.18 38.97 -3.32
C ASP A 246 5.68 38.68 -3.15
N ASP A 247 4.98 39.50 -2.38
CA ASP A 247 3.58 39.25 -2.01
C ASP A 247 2.65 39.11 -3.23
N LYS A 248 2.85 39.92 -4.27
CA LYS A 248 2.06 39.87 -5.51
C LYS A 248 2.31 38.57 -6.27
N ASN A 249 3.58 38.21 -6.42
CA ASN A 249 4.00 37.01 -7.11
C ASN A 249 3.59 35.74 -6.35
N LEU A 250 3.52 35.79 -5.01
CA LEU A 250 3.01 34.70 -4.18
C LEU A 250 1.51 34.45 -4.41
N VAL A 251 0.70 35.51 -4.52
CA VAL A 251 -0.71 35.37 -4.90
C VAL A 251 -0.84 34.77 -6.29
N ASN A 252 -0.11 35.29 -7.27
CA ASN A 252 -0.16 34.81 -8.65
C ASN A 252 0.25 33.33 -8.74
N PHE A 253 1.28 32.94 -7.99
CA PHE A 253 1.73 31.56 -7.88
C PHE A 253 0.61 30.66 -7.36
N LEU A 254 -0.03 31.01 -6.23
CA LEU A 254 -1.14 30.23 -5.67
C LEU A 254 -2.42 30.27 -6.51
N LEU A 255 -2.66 31.32 -7.29
CA LEU A 255 -3.76 31.36 -8.26
C LEU A 255 -3.49 30.43 -9.45
N ALA A 256 -2.23 30.33 -9.90
CA ALA A 256 -1.85 29.49 -11.02
C ALA A 256 -2.01 27.99 -10.70
N THR A 257 -1.93 27.57 -9.44
CA THR A 257 -2.13 26.16 -9.04
C THR A 257 -3.53 25.64 -9.37
N ARG A 258 -4.52 26.53 -9.55
CA ARG A 258 -5.89 26.15 -9.97
C ARG A 258 -5.94 25.54 -11.37
N LYS A 259 -4.89 25.69 -12.16
CA LYS A 259 -4.77 25.13 -13.51
C LYS A 259 -4.27 23.69 -13.54
N SER A 260 -3.88 23.12 -12.40
CA SER A 260 -3.34 21.75 -12.31
C SER A 260 -4.09 20.94 -11.23
N GLU A 261 -4.58 19.76 -11.61
CA GLU A 261 -5.34 18.86 -10.73
C GLU A 261 -4.56 18.45 -9.48
N ASN A 262 -3.25 18.28 -9.59
CA ASN A 262 -2.40 17.86 -8.47
C ASN A 262 -2.16 18.98 -7.43
N THR A 263 -2.29 20.24 -7.83
CA THR A 263 -1.97 21.40 -6.98
C THR A 263 -3.19 22.22 -6.55
N VAL A 264 -4.35 22.02 -7.18
CA VAL A 264 -5.56 22.82 -6.95
C VAL A 264 -6.03 22.74 -5.50
N ALA A 265 -5.99 21.54 -4.90
CA ALA A 265 -6.45 21.32 -3.53
C ALA A 265 -5.58 22.12 -2.52
N ILE A 266 -4.26 22.01 -2.63
CA ILE A 266 -3.34 22.69 -1.70
C ILE A 266 -3.37 24.20 -1.93
N GLY A 267 -3.39 24.66 -3.18
CA GLY A 267 -3.51 26.09 -3.47
C GLY A 267 -4.80 26.70 -2.93
N ALA A 268 -5.93 25.99 -3.04
CA ALA A 268 -7.21 26.42 -2.47
C ALA A 268 -7.18 26.51 -0.93
N LEU A 269 -6.35 25.70 -0.26
CA LEU A 269 -6.15 25.77 1.20
C LEU A 269 -5.22 26.94 1.61
N LEU A 270 -4.17 27.23 0.84
CA LEU A 270 -3.17 28.24 1.19
C LEU A 270 -3.61 29.67 0.82
N LEU A 271 -4.23 29.85 -0.35
CA LEU A 271 -4.63 31.17 -0.86
C LEU A 271 -5.48 31.99 0.15
N PRO A 272 -6.55 31.45 0.77
CA PRO A 272 -7.36 32.21 1.74
C PRO A 272 -6.63 32.50 3.06
N LYS A 273 -5.44 31.94 3.28
CA LYS A 273 -4.62 32.14 4.49
C LYS A 273 -3.57 33.24 4.34
N LEU A 274 -3.36 33.78 3.13
CA LEU A 274 -2.43 34.89 2.88
C LEU A 274 -2.75 36.18 3.66
N PRO A 275 -4.03 36.64 3.77
CA PRO A 275 -4.32 37.85 4.54
C PRO A 275 -3.90 37.73 6.00
N GLU A 276 -4.18 36.58 6.63
CA GLU A 276 -3.77 36.29 8.01
C GLU A 276 -2.24 36.29 8.15
N TYR A 277 -1.53 35.70 7.19
CA TYR A 277 -0.06 35.71 7.14
C TYR A 277 0.50 37.13 7.13
N TRP A 278 -0.05 38.00 6.28
CA TRP A 278 0.39 39.38 6.14
C TRP A 278 0.04 40.27 7.34
N LEU A 279 -1.13 40.07 7.94
CA LEU A 279 -1.50 40.73 9.20
C LEU A 279 -0.50 40.37 10.31
N LYS A 280 -0.11 39.10 10.43
CA LYS A 280 0.94 38.64 11.38
C LYS A 280 2.31 39.28 11.11
N GLN A 281 2.56 39.73 9.87
CA GLN A 281 3.78 40.47 9.47
C GLN A 281 3.66 42.00 9.67
N GLY A 282 2.52 42.49 10.18
CA GLY A 282 2.30 43.91 10.46
C GLY A 282 1.76 44.75 9.30
N LYS A 283 1.35 44.13 8.18
CA LYS A 283 0.73 44.86 7.06
C LYS A 283 -0.68 45.32 7.44
N SER A 284 -1.04 46.51 7.01
CA SER A 284 -2.40 47.07 7.15
C SER A 284 -3.38 46.43 6.18
N SER A 285 -4.67 46.54 6.47
CA SER A 285 -5.75 46.11 5.57
C SER A 285 -5.67 46.77 4.19
N ASP A 286 -5.23 48.03 4.12
CA ASP A 286 -5.09 48.78 2.85
C ASP A 286 -3.94 48.26 1.99
N GLU A 287 -2.81 47.93 2.61
CA GLU A 287 -1.69 47.28 1.91
C GLU A 287 -2.09 45.91 1.37
N ILE A 288 -2.80 45.11 2.17
CA ILE A 288 -3.31 43.79 1.75
C ILE A 288 -4.28 43.92 0.58
N ALA A 289 -5.22 44.87 0.64
CA ALA A 289 -6.15 45.14 -0.46
C ALA A 289 -5.42 45.59 -1.74
N THR A 290 -4.34 46.37 -1.58
CA THR A 290 -3.48 46.79 -2.70
C THR A 290 -2.77 45.61 -3.35
N ILE A 291 -2.20 44.70 -2.56
CA ILE A 291 -1.56 43.48 -3.07
C ILE A 291 -2.56 42.67 -3.90
N TRP A 292 -3.76 42.42 -3.36
CA TRP A 292 -4.81 41.69 -4.08
C TRP A 292 -5.19 42.33 -5.42
N LYS A 293 -5.37 43.66 -5.46
CA LYS A 293 -5.66 44.40 -6.71
C LYS A 293 -4.56 44.21 -7.76
N LEU A 294 -3.29 44.23 -7.34
CA LEU A 294 -2.13 44.09 -8.23
C LEU A 294 -1.90 42.65 -8.69
N SER A 295 -2.39 41.67 -7.95
CA SER A 295 -2.25 40.24 -8.26
C SER A 295 -3.29 39.76 -9.25
N ASN A 296 -4.53 40.24 -9.12
CA ASN A 296 -5.68 39.67 -9.82
C ASN A 296 -5.88 40.16 -11.27
N GLY A 297 -4.86 40.76 -11.90
CA GLY A 297 -4.93 41.23 -13.29
C GLY A 297 -6.26 41.93 -13.62
N GLY A 298 -6.75 42.80 -12.75
CA GLY A 298 -7.98 43.57 -12.97
C GLY A 298 -9.18 42.77 -13.51
N LEU A 299 -9.57 41.65 -12.90
CA LEU A 299 -10.92 41.11 -13.15
C LEU A 299 -11.94 41.90 -12.33
N ARG A 300 -12.61 42.83 -13.02
CA ARG A 300 -13.97 43.28 -12.71
C ARG A 300 -14.97 42.14 -12.84
#